data_AF-A0A959YX23-F1
#
_entry.id   AF-A0A959YX23-F1
#
_cell.length_a   1.000
_cell.length_b   1.000
_cell.length_c   1.000
_cell.angle_alpha   90.00
_cell.angle_beta   90.00
_cell.angle_gamma   90.00
#
_symmetry.space_group_name_H-M   'P 1'
#
loop_
_entity.id
_entity.type
_entity.pdbx_description
1 polymer ?
#
loop_
_entity_poly.entity_id
_entity_poly.type
_entity_poly.pdbx_seq_one_letter_code
_entity_poly.pdbx_strand_id
1 'polypeptide(L)'
;MRLRSLLLFLLLPMAGGLFAQDLITIRGQVSSSEADRAFYDLMIVNKRTRSGSFGRPDGSFEVRALKTDTILVGSVGHVTVPITMADSADKPVYIVQVRLRPLTVQLRAVEVLPERELKEIQKDIEKLGYDERDYRISTVDALQSPITFLYQEFSKRERSKRKLAELLNEDRKRELLKELLHKYVEYDIINLSDDSFDDFIDFCAVPDPVIKGLSQYEFLLYIKKKYELYTSLGPTRRH
;
A
#
# COMPACT_ATOMS: atom_id res chain seq x y z
N MET A 1 45.12 -51.40 -39.90
CA MET A 1 43.75 -51.05 -40.34
C MET A 1 43.04 -50.43 -39.14
N ARG A 2 42.99 -49.10 -39.05
CA ARG A 2 41.77 -48.29 -39.23
C ARG A 2 40.54 -48.89 -38.54
N LEU A 3 40.14 -48.31 -37.40
CA LEU A 3 38.77 -47.81 -37.29
C LEU A 3 38.71 -46.62 -36.32
N ARG A 4 38.59 -45.44 -36.92
CA ARG A 4 38.12 -44.21 -36.31
C ARG A 4 36.61 -44.35 -36.03
N SER A 5 36.16 -43.59 -35.04
CA SER A 5 34.84 -42.95 -34.98
C SER A 5 33.82 -43.54 -34.01
N LEU A 6 33.20 -42.59 -33.30
CA LEU A 6 31.87 -42.63 -32.69
C LEU A 6 31.72 -43.32 -31.32
N LEU A 7 32.04 -42.60 -30.25
CA LEU A 7 31.24 -42.68 -29.03
C LEU A 7 31.02 -41.27 -28.45
N LEU A 8 30.49 -40.38 -29.30
CA LEU A 8 29.94 -39.09 -28.91
C LEU A 8 28.41 -39.21 -28.88
N PHE A 9 27.85 -39.93 -27.89
CA PHE A 9 26.41 -39.89 -27.63
C PHE A 9 26.07 -40.54 -26.29
N LEU A 10 26.19 -39.80 -25.19
CA LEU A 10 25.22 -39.85 -24.08
C LEU A 10 25.50 -38.77 -23.02
N LEU A 11 25.55 -37.50 -23.42
CA LEU A 11 25.32 -36.42 -22.47
C LEU A 11 23.81 -36.17 -22.45
N LEU A 12 23.08 -37.04 -21.75
CA LEU A 12 21.66 -36.88 -21.50
C LEU A 12 21.53 -35.66 -20.57
N PRO A 13 20.95 -34.53 -21.00
CA PRO A 13 20.66 -33.47 -20.05
C PRO A 13 19.51 -34.00 -19.19
N MET A 14 19.78 -34.24 -17.90
CA MET A 14 18.72 -34.29 -16.89
C MET A 14 18.06 -32.90 -16.89
N ALA A 15 17.08 -32.71 -17.75
CA ALA A 15 16.10 -31.66 -17.62
C ALA A 15 15.21 -32.04 -16.44
N GLY A 16 15.71 -31.82 -15.23
CA GLY A 16 14.87 -31.77 -14.05
C GLY A 16 13.82 -30.70 -14.32
N GLY A 17 12.55 -31.10 -14.34
CA GLY A 17 11.45 -30.16 -14.45
C GLY A 17 11.57 -29.14 -13.32
N LEU A 18 11.90 -27.91 -13.69
CA LEU A 18 11.70 -26.77 -12.80
C LEU A 18 10.19 -26.64 -12.63
N PHE A 19 9.65 -27.16 -11.52
CA PHE A 19 8.30 -26.84 -11.09
C PHE A 19 8.28 -25.37 -10.73
N ALA A 20 7.95 -24.52 -11.70
CA ALA A 20 7.55 -23.16 -11.41
C ALA A 20 6.31 -23.26 -10.50
N GLN A 21 6.39 -22.70 -9.29
CA GLN A 21 5.23 -22.64 -8.41
C GLN A 21 4.26 -21.62 -9.01
N ASP A 22 3.18 -22.11 -9.60
CA ASP A 22 2.17 -21.24 -10.20
C ASP A 22 1.50 -20.35 -9.13
N LEU A 23 1.35 -19.08 -9.47
CA LEU A 23 0.65 -18.12 -8.63
C LEU A 23 -0.84 -18.47 -8.60
N ILE A 24 -1.39 -18.61 -7.40
CA ILE A 24 -2.81 -18.80 -7.16
C ILE A 24 -3.52 -17.45 -6.99
N THR A 25 -4.80 -17.39 -7.33
CA THR A 25 -5.65 -16.23 -7.08
C THR A 25 -6.53 -16.48 -5.87
N ILE A 26 -6.47 -15.59 -4.87
CA ILE A 26 -7.31 -15.65 -3.68
C ILE A 26 -8.31 -14.51 -3.77
N ARG A 27 -9.60 -14.85 -3.83
CA ARG A 27 -10.71 -13.92 -3.75
C ARG A 27 -11.33 -14.02 -2.37
N GLY A 28 -11.53 -12.89 -1.71
CA GLY A 28 -12.10 -12.90 -0.37
C GLY A 28 -13.17 -11.85 -0.16
N GLN A 29 -14.05 -12.15 0.79
CA GLN A 29 -15.04 -11.21 1.31
C GLN A 29 -14.77 -11.01 2.80
N VAL A 30 -14.67 -9.76 3.21
CA VAL A 30 -14.49 -9.36 4.60
C VAL A 30 -15.83 -9.02 5.23
N SER A 31 -16.01 -9.47 6.48
CA SER A 31 -17.15 -9.12 7.32
C SER A 31 -16.66 -8.66 8.69
N SER A 32 -17.40 -7.75 9.31
CA SER A 32 -17.22 -7.34 10.71
C SER A 32 -18.48 -7.63 11.51
N SER A 33 -18.38 -7.62 12.84
CA SER A 33 -19.54 -7.66 13.75
C SER A 33 -20.37 -6.38 13.70
N GLU A 34 -19.80 -5.27 13.25
CA GLU A 34 -20.50 -4.02 12.98
C GLU A 34 -21.03 -4.06 11.54
N ALA A 35 -22.34 -4.20 11.39
CA ALA A 35 -22.98 -4.64 10.15
C ALA A 35 -22.97 -3.61 8.99
N ASP A 36 -22.46 -2.39 9.18
CA ASP A 36 -22.77 -1.27 8.29
C ASP A 36 -21.57 -0.36 7.95
N ARG A 37 -20.34 -0.88 8.03
CA ARG A 37 -19.14 -0.12 7.69
C ARG A 37 -18.59 -0.50 6.31
N ALA A 38 -18.51 0.49 5.42
CA ALA A 38 -17.69 0.37 4.22
C ALA A 38 -16.20 0.33 4.61
N PHE A 39 -15.47 -0.65 4.09
CA PHE A 39 -14.06 -0.87 4.41
C PHE A 39 -13.15 -0.08 3.47
N TYR A 40 -13.13 1.24 3.60
CA TYR A 40 -12.25 2.12 2.80
C TYR A 40 -10.75 1.91 3.07
N ASP A 41 -10.43 1.17 4.12
CA ASP A 41 -9.10 0.93 4.67
C ASP A 41 -8.71 -0.56 4.68
N LEU A 42 -9.45 -1.41 3.95
CA LEU A 42 -9.15 -2.84 3.89
C LEU A 42 -7.82 -3.08 3.19
N MET A 43 -6.88 -3.65 3.92
CA MET A 43 -5.53 -3.95 3.45
C MET A 43 -5.29 -5.46 3.37
N ILE A 44 -4.66 -5.86 2.26
CA ILE A 44 -4.27 -7.23 1.96
C ILE A 44 -2.77 -7.24 1.70
N VAL A 45 -2.00 -7.84 2.58
CA VAL A 45 -0.53 -7.80 2.51
C VAL A 45 0.03 -9.21 2.43
N ASN A 46 0.80 -9.49 1.40
CA ASN A 46 1.57 -10.72 1.33
C ASN A 46 2.82 -10.58 2.22
N LYS A 47 2.93 -11.39 3.27
CA LYS A 47 4.02 -11.32 4.25
C LYS A 47 5.40 -11.59 3.63
N ARG A 48 5.49 -12.44 2.61
CA ARG A 48 6.76 -12.80 1.95
C ARG A 48 7.24 -11.71 1.01
N THR A 49 6.38 -11.22 0.12
CA THR A 49 6.76 -10.21 -0.88
C THR A 49 6.68 -8.79 -0.33
N ARG A 50 6.00 -8.60 0.81
CA ARG A 50 5.61 -7.30 1.38
C ARG A 50 4.76 -6.45 0.44
N SER A 51 4.22 -7.04 -0.62
CA SER A 51 3.30 -6.35 -1.51
C SER A 51 1.96 -6.23 -0.80
N GLY A 52 1.51 -4.99 -0.62
CA GLY A 52 0.19 -4.66 -0.11
C GLY A 52 -0.73 -4.21 -1.25
N SER A 53 -1.97 -4.67 -1.22
CA SER A 53 -3.05 -4.17 -2.06
C SER A 53 -4.24 -3.78 -1.20
N PHE A 54 -5.13 -2.98 -1.78
CA PHE A 54 -6.37 -2.59 -1.14
C PHE A 54 -7.53 -3.47 -1.57
N GLY A 55 -8.39 -3.77 -0.61
CA GLY A 55 -9.72 -4.27 -0.86
C GLY A 55 -10.63 -3.16 -1.34
N ARG A 56 -11.79 -3.56 -1.86
CA ARG A 56 -12.85 -2.62 -2.22
C ARG A 56 -13.65 -2.23 -0.96
N PRO A 57 -14.33 -1.08 -0.97
CA PRO A 57 -15.15 -0.62 0.16
C PRO A 57 -16.30 -1.59 0.53
N ASP A 58 -16.73 -2.42 -0.42
CA ASP A 58 -17.71 -3.49 -0.20
C ASP A 58 -17.13 -4.69 0.60
N GLY A 59 -15.86 -4.64 0.99
CA GLY A 59 -15.15 -5.70 1.71
C GLY A 59 -14.59 -6.80 0.81
N SER A 60 -14.74 -6.71 -0.51
CA SER A 60 -14.19 -7.70 -1.44
C SER A 60 -12.71 -7.44 -1.72
N PHE A 61 -11.93 -8.50 -1.93
CA PHE A 61 -10.53 -8.37 -2.33
C PHE A 61 -10.09 -9.49 -3.26
N GLU A 62 -9.06 -9.21 -4.05
CA GLU A 62 -8.39 -10.21 -4.90
C GLU A 62 -6.87 -10.02 -4.79
N VAL A 63 -6.15 -11.12 -4.58
CA VAL A 63 -4.68 -11.10 -4.49
C VAL A 63 -4.10 -12.34 -5.18
N ARG A 64 -2.96 -12.15 -5.86
CA ARG A 64 -2.18 -13.23 -6.46
C ARG A 64 -0.94 -13.51 -5.61
N ALA A 65 -0.76 -14.75 -5.20
CA ALA A 65 0.32 -15.15 -4.31
C ALA A 65 0.68 -16.62 -4.51
N LEU A 66 1.78 -17.08 -3.90
CA LEU A 66 2.03 -18.53 -3.83
C LEU A 66 1.09 -19.17 -2.81
N LYS A 67 0.74 -20.44 -3.02
CA LYS A 67 -0.12 -21.19 -2.10
C LYS A 67 0.42 -21.22 -0.66
N THR A 68 1.74 -21.25 -0.53
CA THR A 68 2.47 -21.25 0.75
C THR A 68 2.62 -19.87 1.38
N ASP A 69 2.23 -18.80 0.69
CA ASP A 69 2.34 -17.45 1.24
C ASP A 69 1.31 -17.23 2.35
N THR A 70 1.70 -16.41 3.33
CA THR A 70 0.77 -15.89 4.34
C THR A 70 0.29 -14.53 3.89
N ILE A 71 -1.03 -14.39 3.77
CA ILE A 71 -1.70 -13.14 3.44
C ILE A 71 -2.28 -12.57 4.73
N LEU A 72 -1.93 -11.32 5.04
CA LEU A 72 -2.43 -10.57 6.17
C LEU A 72 -3.61 -9.72 5.70
N VAL A 73 -4.78 -9.91 6.30
CA VAL A 73 -5.99 -9.14 6.00
C VAL A 73 -6.33 -8.29 7.22
N GLY A 74 -6.45 -6.98 7.04
CA GLY A 74 -6.70 -6.06 8.15
C GLY A 74 -7.39 -4.77 7.74
N SER A 75 -8.05 -4.14 8.71
CA SER A 75 -8.72 -2.82 8.59
C SER A 75 -8.53 -2.08 9.93
N VAL A 76 -8.71 -0.77 9.96
CA VAL A 76 -8.56 0.08 11.13
C VAL A 76 -9.50 -0.36 12.24
N GLY A 77 -8.97 -0.37 13.47
CA GLY A 77 -9.75 -0.73 14.65
C GLY A 77 -10.06 -2.22 14.73
N HIS A 78 -9.43 -3.07 13.91
CA HIS A 78 -9.60 -4.52 13.94
C HIS A 78 -8.28 -5.26 14.11
N VAL A 79 -8.36 -6.48 14.65
CA VAL A 79 -7.23 -7.41 14.71
C VAL A 79 -6.94 -7.94 13.31
N THR A 80 -5.69 -7.82 12.85
CA THR A 80 -5.23 -8.39 11.57
C THR A 80 -5.34 -9.90 11.60
N VAL A 81 -5.94 -10.47 10.55
CA VAL A 81 -6.13 -11.91 10.40
C VAL A 81 -5.15 -12.46 9.37
N PRO A 82 -4.22 -13.37 9.75
CA PRO A 82 -3.40 -14.09 8.80
C PRO A 82 -4.18 -15.25 8.18
N ILE A 83 -4.09 -15.41 6.86
CA ILE A 83 -4.63 -16.55 6.12
C ILE A 83 -3.54 -17.18 5.23
N THR A 84 -3.62 -18.48 5.01
CA THR A 84 -2.74 -19.21 4.08
C THR A 84 -3.51 -20.36 3.44
N MET A 85 -3.13 -20.74 2.22
CA MET A 85 -3.76 -21.83 1.47
C MET A 85 -2.90 -23.10 1.49
N ALA A 86 -1.85 -23.15 2.31
CA ALA A 86 -0.86 -24.23 2.32
C ALA A 86 -1.48 -25.62 2.58
N ASP A 87 -2.51 -25.69 3.42
CA ASP A 87 -3.24 -26.90 3.82
C ASP A 87 -4.43 -27.23 2.89
N SER A 88 -4.73 -26.36 1.93
CA SER A 88 -5.89 -26.50 1.05
C SER A 88 -5.57 -27.35 -0.19
N ALA A 89 -6.58 -27.95 -0.81
CA ALA A 89 -6.42 -28.68 -2.08
C ALA A 89 -5.90 -27.74 -3.19
N ASP A 90 -5.06 -28.23 -4.10
CA ASP A 90 -4.51 -27.43 -5.20
C ASP A 90 -5.59 -26.95 -6.17
N LYS A 91 -5.77 -25.63 -6.24
CA LYS A 91 -6.73 -24.96 -7.11
C LYS A 91 -6.12 -23.66 -7.64
N PRO A 92 -6.46 -23.24 -8.87
CA PRO A 92 -6.00 -21.96 -9.41
C PRO A 92 -6.67 -20.77 -8.71
N VAL A 93 -7.88 -20.95 -8.18
CA VAL A 93 -8.67 -19.90 -7.52
C VAL A 93 -9.24 -20.40 -6.20
N TYR A 94 -9.08 -19.60 -5.14
CA TYR A 94 -9.64 -19.82 -3.81
C TYR A 94 -10.63 -18.72 -3.47
N ILE A 95 -11.72 -19.09 -2.80
CA ILE A 95 -12.73 -18.16 -2.28
C ILE A 95 -12.74 -18.27 -0.76
N VAL A 96 -12.51 -17.16 -0.07
CA VAL A 96 -12.39 -17.12 1.40
C VAL A 96 -13.33 -16.09 2.02
N GLN A 97 -13.80 -16.37 3.23
CA GLN A 97 -14.50 -15.38 4.05
C GLN A 97 -13.63 -15.07 5.27
N VAL A 98 -13.36 -13.79 5.49
CA VAL A 98 -12.53 -13.33 6.60
C VAL A 98 -13.38 -12.48 7.52
N ARG A 99 -13.43 -12.87 8.80
CA ARG A 99 -14.14 -12.11 9.83
C ARG A 99 -13.15 -11.30 10.65
N LEU A 100 -13.21 -9.98 10.53
CA LEU A 100 -12.42 -9.08 11.34
C LEU A 100 -13.11 -8.87 12.69
N ARG A 101 -12.32 -8.86 13.77
CA ARG A 101 -12.79 -8.57 15.13
C ARG A 101 -12.27 -7.21 15.56
N PRO A 102 -13.07 -6.38 16.24
CA PRO A 102 -12.62 -5.09 16.72
C PRO A 102 -11.47 -5.26 17.72
N LEU A 103 -10.52 -4.33 17.66
CA LEU A 103 -9.37 -4.26 18.56
C LEU A 103 -9.84 -3.65 19.89
N THR A 104 -10.11 -4.49 20.88
CA THR A 104 -10.36 -4.04 22.25
C THR A 104 -9.05 -3.74 22.96
N VAL A 105 -8.66 -2.47 22.97
CA VAL A 105 -7.46 -1.99 23.70
C VAL A 105 -7.88 -1.51 25.08
N GLN A 106 -7.39 -2.15 26.15
CA GLN A 106 -7.35 -1.50 27.46
C GLN A 106 -6.18 -0.53 27.45
N LEU A 107 -6.48 0.76 27.26
CA LEU A 107 -5.47 1.81 27.15
C LEU A 107 -4.72 1.97 28.49
N ARG A 108 -3.40 1.79 28.49
CA ARG A 108 -2.53 2.55 29.40
C ARG A 108 -2.35 3.94 28.80
N ALA A 109 -2.27 4.97 29.65
CA ALA A 109 -2.18 6.36 29.23
C ALA A 109 -1.15 6.53 28.10
N VAL A 110 -1.64 6.90 26.91
CA VAL A 110 -0.83 7.16 25.72
C VAL A 110 -0.67 8.67 25.62
N GLU A 111 0.54 9.12 25.33
CA GLU A 111 0.84 10.50 24.96
C GLU A 111 -0.07 10.89 23.78
N VAL A 112 -1.06 11.71 24.09
CA VAL A 112 -1.99 12.30 23.13
C VAL A 112 -1.17 13.32 22.36
N LEU A 113 -1.00 13.12 21.05
CA LEU A 113 -0.51 14.17 20.14
C LEU A 113 -1.32 15.45 20.46
N PRO A 114 -0.71 16.49 21.04
CA PRO A 114 -1.43 17.69 21.42
C PRO A 114 -2.10 18.30 20.19
N GLU A 115 -3.38 18.72 20.29
CA GLU A 115 -4.13 19.38 19.21
C GLU A 115 -3.38 20.56 18.55
N ARG A 116 -2.39 21.14 19.24
CA ARG A 116 -1.52 22.21 18.74
C ARG A 116 -0.63 21.73 17.59
N GLU A 117 -0.04 20.55 17.68
CA GLU A 117 0.87 20.00 16.67
C GLU A 117 0.13 19.70 15.36
N LEU A 118 -1.10 19.15 15.45
CA LEU A 118 -1.96 18.92 14.28
C LEU A 118 -2.25 20.19 13.48
N LYS A 119 -2.45 21.34 14.15
CA LYS A 119 -2.69 22.62 13.48
C LYS A 119 -1.44 23.20 12.82
N GLU A 120 -0.27 22.93 13.37
CA GLU A 120 1.01 23.37 12.79
C GLU A 120 1.38 22.53 11.56
N ILE A 121 1.21 21.20 11.65
CA ILE A 121 1.28 20.28 10.51
C ILE A 121 0.39 20.75 9.36
N GLN A 122 -0.86 21.13 9.67
CA GLN A 122 -1.82 21.63 8.67
C GLN A 122 -1.28 22.87 7.95
N LYS A 123 -0.83 23.87 8.70
CA LYS A 123 -0.30 25.12 8.13
C LYS A 123 0.94 24.94 7.29
N ASP A 124 1.81 24.00 7.62
CA ASP A 124 3.03 23.77 6.84
C ASP A 124 2.76 22.98 5.56
N ILE A 125 1.81 22.04 5.59
CA ILE A 125 1.34 21.35 4.38
C ILE A 125 0.67 22.34 3.42
N GLU A 126 -0.11 23.29 3.94
CA GLU A 126 -0.73 24.36 3.14
C GLU A 126 0.31 25.24 2.40
N LYS A 127 1.53 25.35 2.92
CA LYS A 127 2.62 26.15 2.32
C LYS A 127 3.41 25.44 1.23
N LEU A 128 3.22 24.13 1.02
CA LEU A 128 3.96 23.34 0.03
C LEU A 128 3.67 23.71 -1.44
N GLY A 129 2.88 24.75 -1.71
CA GLY A 129 2.76 25.28 -3.08
C GLY A 129 1.54 26.16 -3.36
N TYR A 130 0.94 26.81 -2.36
CA TYR A 130 -0.20 27.69 -2.59
C TYR A 130 0.25 29.09 -3.07
N ASP A 131 0.06 29.39 -4.37
CA ASP A 131 -0.04 30.78 -4.85
C ASP A 131 -1.51 31.07 -5.20
N GLU A 132 -2.19 31.82 -4.33
CA GLU A 132 -3.62 32.17 -4.42
C GLU A 132 -4.02 32.76 -5.79
N ARG A 133 -3.05 33.31 -6.52
CA ARG A 133 -3.26 34.07 -7.76
C ARG A 133 -3.42 33.20 -9.00
N ASP A 134 -2.92 31.96 -8.99
CA ASP A 134 -3.00 31.05 -10.13
C ASP A 134 -4.32 30.23 -10.17
N TYR A 135 -5.09 30.23 -9.08
CA TYR A 135 -6.16 29.23 -8.83
C TYR A 135 -7.55 29.80 -8.51
N ARG A 136 -7.79 31.09 -8.72
CA ARG A 136 -9.15 31.64 -8.63
C ARG A 136 -9.92 31.37 -9.93
N ILE A 137 -10.62 30.23 -9.99
CA ILE A 137 -11.97 30.08 -10.57
C ILE A 137 -12.63 28.82 -9.98
N SER A 138 -13.61 29.09 -9.12
CA SER A 138 -14.85 28.36 -8.79
C SER A 138 -14.81 26.88 -8.38
N THR A 139 -15.07 26.70 -7.07
CA THR A 139 -16.27 26.03 -6.52
C THR A 139 -16.18 24.51 -6.26
N VAL A 140 -15.85 24.25 -4.98
CA VAL A 140 -16.12 23.09 -4.11
C VAL A 140 -15.04 21.98 -4.03
N ASP A 141 -14.66 21.70 -2.77
CA ASP A 141 -13.91 20.55 -2.22
C ASP A 141 -12.38 20.51 -2.13
N ALA A 142 -11.64 21.57 -2.45
CA ALA A 142 -10.22 21.67 -2.01
C ALA A 142 -10.07 22.09 -0.53
N LEU A 143 -11.11 22.68 0.06
CA LEU A 143 -11.08 23.24 1.41
C LEU A 143 -11.13 22.19 2.54
N GLN A 144 -11.47 20.94 2.23
CA GLN A 144 -11.67 19.91 3.27
C GLN A 144 -10.45 19.01 3.49
N SER A 145 -9.48 19.01 2.56
CA SER A 145 -8.29 18.17 2.65
C SER A 145 -7.15 18.73 1.80
N PRO A 146 -6.08 19.26 2.43
CA PRO A 146 -4.85 19.67 1.74
C PRO A 146 -4.27 18.60 0.79
N ILE A 147 -4.54 17.32 1.05
CA ILE A 147 -4.08 16.20 0.22
C ILE A 147 -4.89 16.09 -1.06
N THR A 148 -6.21 16.26 -0.96
CA THR A 148 -7.09 16.34 -2.12
C THR A 148 -6.72 17.54 -2.98
N PHE A 149 -6.33 18.67 -2.37
CA PHE A 149 -5.77 19.82 -3.07
C PHE A 149 -4.50 19.46 -3.85
N LEU A 150 -3.48 18.87 -3.20
CA LEU A 150 -2.23 18.44 -3.86
C LEU A 150 -2.50 17.50 -5.05
N TYR A 151 -3.40 16.53 -4.87
CA TYR A 151 -3.76 15.59 -5.93
C TYR A 151 -4.51 16.28 -7.09
N GLN A 152 -5.47 17.15 -6.79
CA GLN A 152 -6.25 17.85 -7.81
C GLN A 152 -5.37 18.79 -8.64
N GLU A 153 -4.41 19.46 -8.01
CA GLU A 153 -3.44 20.33 -8.66
C GLU A 153 -2.64 19.58 -9.72
N PHE A 154 -2.09 18.45 -9.29
CA PHE A 154 -1.38 17.52 -10.15
C PHE A 154 -2.24 17.01 -11.32
N SER A 155 -3.48 16.60 -11.07
CA SER A 155 -4.39 16.11 -12.12
C SER A 155 -4.71 17.18 -13.18
N LYS A 156 -4.79 18.45 -12.79
CA LYS A 156 -5.10 19.57 -13.71
C LYS A 156 -3.91 19.94 -14.60
N ARG A 157 -2.70 20.06 -14.03
CA ARG A 157 -1.47 20.39 -14.77
C ARG A 157 -1.20 19.40 -15.91
N GLU A 158 -1.69 18.18 -15.76
CA GLU A 158 -1.21 17.01 -16.50
C GLU A 158 -2.23 16.43 -17.48
N ARG A 159 -3.49 16.91 -17.45
CA ARG A 159 -4.46 16.70 -18.54
C ARG A 159 -3.97 17.25 -19.90
N SER A 160 -2.88 18.02 -19.92
CA SER A 160 -2.39 18.73 -21.09
C SER A 160 -1.60 17.87 -22.11
N LYS A 161 -1.01 16.71 -21.77
CA LYS A 161 -0.26 15.81 -22.70
C LYS A 161 -0.41 14.34 -22.24
N ARG A 162 -0.27 13.32 -23.10
CA ARG A 162 -0.80 11.96 -22.81
C ARG A 162 0.18 10.84 -22.40
N LYS A 163 1.50 10.94 -22.66
CA LYS A 163 2.44 9.82 -22.37
C LYS A 163 3.70 10.25 -21.62
N LEU A 164 4.35 11.32 -22.09
CA LEU A 164 5.43 11.97 -21.34
C LEU A 164 4.90 12.58 -20.03
N ALA A 165 3.66 13.07 -20.06
CA ALA A 165 2.94 13.56 -18.89
C ALA A 165 2.70 12.46 -17.85
N GLU A 166 2.37 11.22 -18.26
CA GLU A 166 2.16 10.10 -17.32
C GLU A 166 3.42 9.80 -16.50
N LEU A 167 4.62 9.87 -17.10
CA LEU A 167 5.87 9.63 -16.38
C LEU A 167 6.25 10.81 -15.49
N LEU A 168 6.18 12.04 -16.02
CA LEU A 168 6.45 13.26 -15.25
C LEU A 168 5.49 13.44 -14.07
N ASN A 169 4.26 12.94 -14.24
CA ASN A 169 3.30 12.79 -13.18
C ASN A 169 3.83 11.92 -12.06
N GLU A 170 4.09 10.65 -12.33
CA GLU A 170 4.48 9.71 -11.29
C GLU A 170 5.71 10.20 -10.51
N ASP A 171 6.66 10.82 -11.19
CA ASP A 171 7.86 11.43 -10.59
C ASP A 171 7.49 12.58 -9.63
N ARG A 172 6.71 13.57 -10.08
CA ARG A 172 6.28 14.71 -9.23
C ARG A 172 5.38 14.27 -8.07
N LYS A 173 4.50 13.29 -8.29
CA LYS A 173 3.65 12.72 -7.24
C LYS A 173 4.51 12.12 -6.14
N ARG A 174 5.55 11.38 -6.54
CA ARG A 174 6.50 10.77 -5.60
C ARG A 174 7.28 11.84 -4.83
N GLU A 175 7.71 12.92 -5.46
CA GLU A 175 8.39 14.05 -4.78
C GLU A 175 7.49 14.67 -3.70
N LEU A 176 6.25 15.02 -4.01
CA LEU A 176 5.31 15.60 -3.03
C LEU A 176 5.01 14.66 -1.86
N LEU A 177 4.90 13.35 -2.13
CA LEU A 177 4.74 12.36 -1.07
C LEU A 177 5.97 12.31 -0.16
N LYS A 178 7.19 12.44 -0.70
CA LYS A 178 8.42 12.52 0.12
C LYS A 178 8.40 13.75 1.01
N GLU A 179 8.06 14.91 0.50
CA GLU A 179 7.94 16.15 1.29
C GLU A 179 6.95 15.99 2.44
N LEU A 180 5.81 15.33 2.18
CA LEU A 180 4.82 15.04 3.21
C LEU A 180 5.35 14.06 4.27
N LEU A 181 6.10 13.03 3.85
CA LEU A 181 6.75 12.10 4.78
C LEU A 181 7.82 12.78 5.63
N HIS A 182 8.62 13.68 5.05
CA HIS A 182 9.57 14.50 5.81
C HIS A 182 8.86 15.27 6.91
N LYS A 183 7.71 15.89 6.61
CA LYS A 183 6.89 16.57 7.62
C LYS A 183 6.44 15.59 8.69
N TYR A 184 5.94 14.41 8.34
CA TYR A 184 5.53 13.42 9.34
C TYR A 184 6.68 12.90 10.21
N VAL A 185 7.91 12.86 9.69
CA VAL A 185 9.11 12.57 10.48
C VAL A 185 9.47 13.74 11.39
N GLU A 186 9.43 14.97 10.88
CA GLU A 186 9.69 16.21 11.64
C GLU A 186 8.74 16.37 12.83
N TYR A 187 7.49 15.93 12.70
CA TYR A 187 6.47 15.96 13.74
C TYR A 187 6.37 14.65 14.56
N ASP A 188 7.39 13.77 14.50
CA ASP A 188 7.45 12.50 15.26
C ASP A 188 6.23 11.56 15.06
N ILE A 189 5.51 11.68 13.95
CA ILE A 189 4.35 10.82 13.62
C ILE A 189 4.83 9.44 13.15
N ILE A 190 5.90 9.43 12.35
CA ILE A 190 6.58 8.23 11.84
C ILE A 190 8.08 8.42 12.00
N ASN A 191 8.82 7.32 12.18
CA ASN A 191 10.28 7.36 12.25
C ASN A 191 10.89 6.57 11.08
N LEU A 192 11.11 7.27 9.98
CA LEU A 192 11.56 6.69 8.71
C LEU A 192 12.75 7.52 8.20
N SER A 193 13.79 6.86 7.68
CA SER A 193 14.91 7.56 7.06
C SER A 193 14.60 7.92 5.61
N ASP A 194 15.14 9.04 5.12
CA ASP A 194 14.95 9.52 3.75
C ASP A 194 15.21 8.43 2.70
N ASP A 195 16.27 7.63 2.87
CA ASP A 195 16.64 6.52 1.98
C ASP A 195 15.54 5.44 1.85
N SER A 196 14.67 5.33 2.84
CA SER A 196 13.58 4.35 2.89
C SER A 196 12.23 4.91 2.47
N PHE A 197 12.15 6.21 2.13
CA PHE A 197 10.92 6.82 1.67
C PHE A 197 10.45 6.20 0.37
N ASP A 198 11.38 5.92 -0.54
CA ASP A 198 11.01 5.37 -1.83
C ASP A 198 10.37 3.99 -1.69
N ASP A 199 11.01 3.12 -0.91
CA ASP A 199 10.51 1.78 -0.58
C ASP A 199 9.18 1.84 0.18
N PHE A 200 9.01 2.82 1.05
CA PHE A 200 7.79 3.00 1.83
C PHE A 200 6.62 3.52 0.97
N ILE A 201 6.88 4.43 0.03
CA ILE A 201 5.90 4.89 -0.95
C ILE A 201 5.45 3.72 -1.82
N ASP A 202 6.38 2.88 -2.27
CA ASP A 202 6.06 1.65 -3.02
C ASP A 202 5.26 0.65 -2.18
N PHE A 203 5.60 0.48 -0.89
CA PHE A 203 4.84 -0.35 0.03
C PHE A 203 3.42 0.18 0.30
N CYS A 204 3.26 1.51 0.30
CA CYS A 204 1.96 2.13 0.46
C CYS A 204 1.05 1.82 -0.73
N ALA A 205 1.57 1.84 -1.98
CA ALA A 205 0.86 1.53 -3.22
C ALA A 205 -0.55 2.14 -3.28
N VAL A 206 -0.68 3.40 -2.86
CA VAL A 206 -1.99 4.05 -2.66
C VAL A 206 -2.66 4.28 -4.01
N PRO A 207 -3.83 3.68 -4.29
CA PRO A 207 -4.54 3.97 -5.52
C PRO A 207 -4.98 5.43 -5.53
N ASP A 208 -4.73 6.13 -6.64
CA ASP A 208 -5.21 7.47 -6.94
C ASP A 208 -6.65 7.82 -6.47
N PRO A 209 -7.68 6.97 -6.68
CA PRO A 209 -9.02 7.27 -6.19
C PRO A 209 -9.14 7.25 -4.65
N VAL A 210 -8.28 6.52 -3.96
CA VAL A 210 -8.22 6.49 -2.49
C VAL A 210 -7.62 7.79 -1.99
N ILE A 211 -6.53 8.29 -2.59
CA ILE A 211 -5.92 9.57 -2.23
C ILE A 211 -6.93 10.73 -2.34
N LYS A 212 -7.78 10.71 -3.37
CA LYS A 212 -8.81 11.74 -3.60
C LYS A 212 -9.91 11.76 -2.53
N GLY A 213 -10.26 10.59 -2.01
CA GLY A 213 -11.41 10.41 -1.12
C GLY A 213 -11.10 10.59 0.35
N LEU A 214 -9.83 10.63 0.73
CA LEU A 214 -9.40 10.73 2.13
C LEU A 214 -9.27 12.20 2.56
N SER A 215 -9.82 12.51 3.73
CA SER A 215 -9.44 13.71 4.46
C SER A 215 -7.97 13.63 4.90
N GLN A 216 -7.36 14.77 5.21
CA GLN A 216 -5.97 14.82 5.67
C GLN A 216 -5.75 14.01 6.95
N TYR A 217 -6.71 14.03 7.88
CA TYR A 217 -6.66 13.24 9.09
C TYR A 217 -6.69 11.73 8.79
N GLU A 218 -7.60 11.30 7.89
CA GLU A 218 -7.69 9.89 7.50
C GLU A 218 -6.44 9.41 6.77
N PHE A 219 -5.85 10.27 5.94
CA PHE A 219 -4.59 9.96 5.27
C PHE A 219 -3.41 9.88 6.25
N LEU A 220 -3.31 10.78 7.23
CA LEU A 220 -2.30 10.73 8.28
C LEU A 220 -2.42 9.41 9.06
N LEU A 221 -3.64 9.04 9.46
CA LEU A 221 -3.90 7.77 10.13
C LEU A 221 -3.52 6.58 9.25
N TYR A 222 -3.82 6.66 7.95
CA TYR A 222 -3.46 5.66 6.97
C TYR A 222 -1.94 5.47 6.84
N ILE A 223 -1.18 6.57 6.70
CA ILE A 223 0.28 6.53 6.60
C ILE A 223 0.89 5.98 7.89
N LYS A 224 0.40 6.42 9.07
CA LYS A 224 0.85 5.90 10.36
C LYS A 224 0.71 4.37 10.45
N LYS A 225 -0.43 3.83 10.00
CA LYS A 225 -0.69 2.38 9.99
C LYS A 225 0.18 1.62 9.01
N LYS A 226 0.36 2.17 7.81
CA LYS A 226 1.29 1.60 6.82
C LYS A 226 2.69 1.56 7.39
N TYR A 227 3.11 2.61 8.10
CA TYR A 227 4.40 2.67 8.76
C TYR A 227 4.54 1.62 9.88
N GLU A 228 3.55 1.49 10.76
CA GLU A 228 3.51 0.44 11.79
C GLU A 228 3.65 -0.96 11.15
N LEU A 229 2.90 -1.21 10.07
CA LEU A 229 2.94 -2.49 9.36
C LEU A 229 4.28 -2.72 8.68
N TYR A 230 4.80 -1.73 7.96
CA TYR A 230 6.10 -1.75 7.30
C TYR A 230 7.22 -2.09 8.30
N THR A 231 7.17 -1.48 9.49
CA THR A 231 8.14 -1.69 10.57
C THR A 231 7.96 -3.06 11.24
N SER A 232 6.72 -3.50 11.46
CA SER A 232 6.41 -4.82 12.04
C SER A 232 6.88 -6.00 11.19
N LEU A 233 7.03 -5.78 9.87
CA LEU A 233 7.57 -6.78 8.94
C LEU A 233 9.11 -6.90 9.03
N GLY A 234 9.79 -6.04 9.81
CA GLY A 234 11.24 -6.03 10.06
C GLY A 234 12.07 -5.43 8.91
N PRO A 235 13.33 -5.02 9.11
CA PRO A 235 14.15 -4.41 8.05
C PRO A 235 14.51 -5.44 6.97
N THR A 236 14.24 -5.15 5.70
CA THR A 236 14.85 -5.89 4.58
C THR A 236 16.25 -5.31 4.36
N ARG A 237 17.27 -5.81 5.04
CA ARG A 237 18.64 -5.62 4.51
C ARG A 237 18.75 -6.49 3.27
N ARG A 238 18.55 -5.90 2.10
CA ARG A 238 19.03 -6.46 0.84
C ARG A 238 20.55 -6.27 0.83
N HIS A 239 21.29 -7.37 0.91
CA HIS A 239 22.61 -7.45 0.28
C HIS A 239 22.42 -7.63 -1.22
#